data_AF-A0A942TJ59-F1
#
_entry.id   AF-A0A942TJ59-F1
#
_cell.length_a   1.000
_cell.length_b   1.000
_cell.length_c   1.000
_cell.angle_alpha   90.00
_cell.angle_beta   90.00
_cell.angle_gamma   90.00
#
_symmetry.space_group_name_H-M   'P 1'
#
loop_
_entity.id
_entity.type
_entity.pdbx_description
1 polymer ?
#
loop_
_entity_poly.entity_id
_entity_poly.type
_entity_poly.pdbx_seq_one_letter_code
_entity_poly.pdbx_strand_id
1 'polypeptide(L)' 'MLKQEILKEEYEINPYTMMIKPYFKDSKFYSEIIEEDERLIIPEKPLDIVKRSCEYFGSSFDGSCNMVILKIHTLI' A
#
# COMPACT_ATOMS: atom_id res chain seq x y z
N MET A 1 -21.15 6.72 -2.44
CA MET A 1 -21.07 5.96 -1.18
C MET A 1 -19.81 6.40 -0.44
N LEU A 2 -19.89 6.69 0.85
CA LEU A 2 -18.72 7.03 1.66
C LEU A 2 -17.94 5.73 1.89
N LYS A 3 -16.78 5.57 1.26
CA LYS A 3 -15.87 4.46 1.59
C LYS A 3 -15.37 4.69 3.02
N GLN A 4 -15.61 3.74 3.90
CA GLN A 4 -15.26 3.82 5.31
C GLN A 4 -13.74 3.73 5.46
N GLU A 5 -13.12 4.67 6.20
CA GLU A 5 -11.70 4.61 6.54
C GLU A 5 -11.53 3.68 7.74
N ILE A 6 -10.79 2.57 7.57
CA ILE A 6 -10.51 1.61 8.63
C ILE A 6 -9.03 1.75 9.00
N LEU A 7 -8.75 2.13 10.25
CA LEU A 7 -7.39 2.13 10.78
C LEU A 7 -7.01 0.70 11.19
N LYS A 8 -5.89 0.18 10.65
CA LYS A 8 -5.30 -1.12 11.02
C LYS A 8 -3.83 -0.92 11.35
N GLU A 9 -3.29 -1.74 12.25
CA GLU A 9 -1.88 -1.66 12.66
C GLU A 9 -0.94 -2.28 11.63
N GLU A 10 -1.37 -3.37 11.00
CA GLU A 10 -0.60 -4.11 10.00
C GLU A 10 -1.46 -4.38 8.75
N TYR A 11 -0.79 -4.60 7.62
CA TYR A 11 -1.43 -4.96 6.36
C TYR A 11 -0.64 -6.01 5.59
N GLU A 12 -1.36 -6.96 5.00
CA GLU A 12 -0.83 -7.96 4.09
C GLU A 12 -1.41 -7.71 2.69
N ILE A 13 -0.52 -7.59 1.69
CA ILE A 13 -0.92 -7.41 0.29
C ILE A 13 -1.69 -8.65 -0.16
N ASN A 14 -2.86 -8.43 -0.74
CA ASN A 14 -3.76 -9.47 -1.20
C ASN A 14 -4.25 -9.16 -2.63
N PRO A 15 -4.95 -10.09 -3.31
CA PRO A 15 -5.41 -9.88 -4.69
C PRO A 15 -6.40 -8.73 -4.88
N TYR A 16 -7.03 -8.25 -3.81
CA TYR A 16 -7.94 -7.10 -3.83
C TYR A 16 -7.22 -5.77 -3.58
N THR A 17 -5.93 -5.78 -3.22
CA THR A 17 -5.11 -4.58 -3.09
C THR A 17 -4.97 -3.90 -4.46
N MET A 18 -5.69 -2.79 -4.66
CA MET A 18 -5.64 -2.03 -5.92
C MET A 18 -4.52 -0.99 -5.91
N MET A 19 -4.28 -0.34 -4.75
CA MET A 19 -3.30 0.72 -4.63
C MET A 19 -2.78 0.85 -3.20
N ILE A 20 -1.48 1.13 -3.07
CA ILE A 20 -0.82 1.53 -1.83
C ILE A 20 -0.17 2.89 -2.10
N LYS A 21 -0.57 3.94 -1.38
CA LYS A 21 -0.01 5.29 -1.57
C LYS A 21 0.29 5.97 -0.23
N PRO A 22 1.23 6.93 -0.20
CA PRO A 22 1.48 7.71 1.01
C PRO A 22 0.24 8.52 1.39
N TYR A 23 -0.05 8.57 2.70
CA TYR A 23 -1.12 9.35 3.29
C TYR A 23 -0.61 10.10 4.51
N PHE A 24 -0.79 11.41 4.51
CA PHE A 24 -0.32 12.28 5.59
C PHE A 24 -1.52 12.86 6.32
N LYS A 25 -1.60 12.61 7.63
CA LYS A 25 -2.68 13.11 8.49
C LYS A 25 -2.13 13.46 9.86
N ASP A 26 -2.53 14.61 10.40
CA ASP A 26 -2.16 15.05 11.76
C ASP A 26 -0.64 15.02 12.02
N SER A 27 0.14 15.47 11.03
CA SER A 27 1.62 15.47 11.06
C SER A 27 2.25 14.08 11.22
N LYS A 28 1.48 13.01 10.98
CA LYS A 28 1.94 11.63 10.96
C LYS A 28 1.88 11.07 9.54
N PHE A 29 2.86 10.22 9.26
CA PHE A 29 2.95 9.50 7.99
C PHE A 29 2.21 8.16 8.12
N TYR A 30 1.39 7.85 7.14
CA TYR A 30 0.66 6.59 6.98
C TYR A 30 0.74 6.12 5.53
N SER A 31 0.23 4.91 5.29
CA SER A 31 -0.16 4.42 3.98
C SER A 31 -1.68 4.40 3.89
N GLU A 32 -2.23 4.87 2.78
CA GLU A 32 -3.61 4.58 2.39
C GLU A 32 -3.60 3.41 1.41
N ILE A 33 -4.32 2.35 1.78
CA ILE A 33 -4.58 1.20 0.94
C ILE A 33 -5.98 1.31 0.37
N ILE A 34 -6.09 1.16 -0.95
CA ILE A 34 -7.38 1.09 -1.62
C ILE A 34 -7.58 -0.34 -2.08
N GLU A 35 -8.64 -0.96 -1.57
CA GLU A 35 -9.20 -2.19 -2.07
C GLU A 35 -10.49 -1.91 -2.86
N GLU A 36 -11.02 -2.95 -3.50
CA GLU A 36 -12.25 -2.87 -4.29
C GLU A 36 -13.39 -2.20 -3.51
N ASP A 37 -13.61 -2.63 -2.27
CA ASP A 37 -14.70 -2.14 -1.42
C ASP A 37 -14.25 -1.26 -0.24
N GLU A 38 -12.99 -1.37 0.19
CA GLU A 38 -12.51 -0.72 1.42
C GLU A 38 -11.34 0.26 1.22
N ARG A 39 -11.17 1.14 2.21
CA ARG A 39 -10.00 2.00 2.37
C ARG A 39 -9.40 1.77 3.74
N LEU A 40 -8.12 1.42 3.76
CA LEU A 40 -7.39 1.14 4.99
C LEU A 40 -6.33 2.21 5.19
N ILE A 41 -6.16 2.64 6.44
CA ILE A 41 -5.07 3.52 6.86
C ILE A 41 -4.13 2.70 7.74
N ILE A 42 -2.86 2.64 7.35
CA ILE A 42 -1.84 1.82 8.01
C ILE A 42 -0.70 2.73 8.48
N PRO A 43 -0.24 2.65 9.74
CA PRO A 43 0.85 3.47 10.28
C PRO A 43 2.24 3.00 9.83
N GLU A 44 2.37 2.64 8.55
CA GLU A 44 3.59 2.15 7.93
C GLU A 44 3.88 2.89 6.62
N LYS A 45 5.13 2.85 6.13
CA LYS A 45 5.45 3.40 4.81
C LYS A 45 5.03 2.44 3.71
N PRO A 46 4.54 2.93 2.55
CA PRO A 46 4.17 2.08 1.42
C PRO A 46 5.28 1.13 1.01
N LEU A 47 6.53 1.63 1.03
CA LEU A 47 7.72 0.85 0.67
C LEU A 47 7.99 -0.30 1.64
N ASP A 48 7.72 -0.11 2.93
CA ASP A 48 7.98 -1.13 3.94
C ASP A 48 6.96 -2.27 3.83
N ILE A 49 5.69 -1.94 3.56
CA ILE A 49 4.62 -2.91 3.25
C ILE A 49 4.98 -3.72 1.99
N VAL A 50 5.42 -3.05 0.93
CA VAL A 50 5.82 -3.68 -0.33
C VAL A 50 7.04 -4.59 -0.14
N LYS A 51 8.08 -4.13 0.55
CA LYS A 51 9.30 -4.93 0.80
C LYS A 51 8.99 -6.22 1.56
N ARG A 52 8.18 -6.14 2.62
CA ARG A 52 7.75 -7.32 3.38
C ARG A 52 7.05 -8.34 2.49
N SER A 53 6.20 -7.87 1.58
CA SER A 53 5.53 -8.74 0.61
C SER A 53 6.53 -9.39 -0.35
N CYS A 54 7.47 -8.63 -0.91
CA CYS A 54 8.51 -9.16 -1.78
C CYS A 54 9.38 -10.21 -1.07
N GLU A 55 9.82 -9.92 0.17
CA GLU A 55 10.58 -10.84 1.02
C GLU A 55 9.82 -12.14 1.28
N TYR A 56 8.51 -12.05 1.55
CA TYR A 56 7.65 -13.22 1.74
C TYR A 56 7.60 -14.12 0.49
N PHE A 57 7.54 -13.51 -0.72
CA PHE A 57 7.55 -14.24 -1.99
C PHE A 57 8.96 -14.58 -2.51
N GLY A 58 10.01 -14.37 -1.71
CA GLY A 58 11.39 -14.66 -2.10
C GLY A 58 11.91 -13.80 -3.25
N SER A 59 11.29 -12.65 -3.48
CA SER A 59 11.64 -11.70 -4.53
C SER A 59 12.28 -10.45 -3.94
N SER A 60 13.25 -9.87 -4.64
CA SER A 60 13.91 -8.66 -4.17
C SER A 60 13.23 -7.40 -4.75
N PHE A 61 13.12 -6.36 -3.92
CA PHE A 61 12.54 -5.07 -4.33
C PHE A 61 13.36 -4.36 -5.43
N ASP A 62 14.65 -4.67 -5.54
CA ASP A 62 15.62 -4.00 -6.41
C ASP A 62 15.67 -4.52 -7.87
N GLY A 63 15.14 -5.73 -8.16
CA GLY A 63 15.57 -6.43 -9.37
C GLY A 63 14.51 -6.86 -10.38
N SER A 64 13.30 -7.28 -9.99
CA SER A 64 12.38 -7.95 -10.94
C SER A 64 10.91 -8.00 -10.53
N CYS A 65 10.52 -7.35 -9.42
CA CYS A 65 9.11 -7.24 -9.10
C CYS A 65 8.44 -6.30 -10.10
N ASN A 66 7.84 -6.87 -11.16
CA ASN A 66 6.70 -6.28 -11.84
C ASN A 66 5.54 -6.22 -10.84
N MET A 67 5.67 -5.40 -9.80
CA MET A 67 4.61 -5.16 -8.86
C MET A 67 3.63 -4.22 -9.55
N VAL A 68 2.47 -4.77 -9.91
CA VAL A 68 1.39 -4.08 -10.64
C VAL A 68 0.79 -2.89 -9.87
N ILE A 69 1.32 -2.55 -8.68
CA ILE A 69 0.73 -1.59 -7.73
C ILE A 69 1.36 -0.18 -7.80
N LEU A 70 2.46 0.05 -8.54
CA LEU A 70 3.10 1.37 -8.64
C LEU A 70 3.28 1.84 -10.10
N LYS A 71 2.18 2.22 -10.74
CA LYS A 71 2.20 3.23 -11.83
C LYS A 71 1.31 4.41 -11.48
N ILE A 72 1.70 5.17 -10.45
CA ILE A 72 1.26 6.57 -10.29
C ILE A 72 2.48 7.44 -9.97
N HIS A 73 3.42 7.49 -10.90
CA HIS A 73 4.38 8.59 -10.95
C HIS A 73 4.68 9.00 -12.39
N THR A 74 3.65 9.20 -13.22
CA THR A 74 3.76 9.96 -14.48
C THR A 74 2.37 10.41 -14.96
N LEU A 75 1.72 11.33 -14.25
CA LEU A 75 0.66 12.17 -14.81
C LEU A 75 0.68 13.53 -14.10
N ILE A 76 1.76 14.28 -14.33
CA ILE A 76 1.78 15.75 -14.42
C ILE A 76 2.73 16.08 -15.57
#